data_AF-A0A5C8JRN6-F1
#
_entry.id   AF-A0A5C8JRN6-F1
#
_cell.length_a   1.000
_cell.length_b   1.000
_cell.length_c   1.000
_cell.angle_alpha   90.00
_cell.angle_beta   90.00
_cell.angle_gamma   90.00
#
_symmetry.space_group_name_H-M   'P 1'
#
loop_
_entity.id
_entity.type
_entity.pdbx_description
1 polymer ?
#
loop_
_entity_poly.entity_id
_entity_poly.type
_entity_poly.pdbx_seq_one_letter_code
_entity_poly.pdbx_strand_id
1 'polypeptide(L)'
;MSEPQPDVVSSEERTHALEAELNALRARADKVDQQLQALAEASLALARGLESPPVEEPGQPHAERAARLAHELLLAAGLGRRRSEGSEGSEG
;
A
#
# COMPACT_ATOMS: atom_id res chain seq x y z
N MET A 1 -3.61 -53.83 20.41
CA MET A 1 -4.17 -52.71 19.63
C MET A 1 -3.36 -51.50 20.03
N SER A 2 -2.35 -51.11 19.25
CA SER A 2 -1.56 -49.93 19.54
C SER A 2 -2.32 -48.70 19.03
N GLU A 3 -2.64 -47.77 19.93
CA GLU A 3 -3.21 -46.47 19.55
C GLU A 3 -2.20 -45.68 18.71
N PRO A 4 -2.64 -44.94 17.67
CA PRO A 4 -1.75 -44.11 16.89
C PRO A 4 -1.32 -42.91 17.76
N GLN A 5 -0.02 -42.70 17.89
CA GLN A 5 0.52 -41.52 18.57
C GLN A 5 0.04 -40.25 17.85
N PRO A 6 -0.25 -39.16 18.60
CA PRO A 6 -0.75 -37.91 18.02
C PRO A 6 0.29 -37.37 17.03
N ASP A 7 -0.17 -36.68 15.98
CA ASP A 7 0.67 -35.92 15.05
C ASP A 7 1.55 -34.92 15.81
N VAL A 8 2.72 -35.36 16.29
CA VAL A 8 3.72 -34.49 16.89
C VAL A 8 4.56 -33.94 15.75
N VAL A 9 4.13 -32.82 15.19
CA VAL A 9 4.95 -32.03 14.25
C VAL A 9 6.33 -31.83 14.89
N SER A 10 7.37 -32.25 14.16
CA SER A 10 8.73 -32.25 14.66
C SER A 10 9.16 -30.84 15.07
N SER A 11 10.13 -30.73 15.97
CA SER A 11 10.63 -29.41 16.38
C SER A 11 11.19 -28.62 15.18
N GLU A 12 11.75 -29.32 14.20
CA GLU A 12 12.36 -28.74 13.00
C GLU A 12 11.30 -28.19 12.03
N GLU A 13 10.20 -28.91 11.83
CA GLU A 13 9.06 -28.44 11.03
C GLU A 13 8.41 -27.20 11.66
N ARG A 14 8.33 -27.14 13.00
CA ARG A 14 7.85 -25.94 13.71
C ARG A 14 8.79 -24.76 13.55
N THR A 15 10.11 -24.96 13.64
CA THR A 15 11.07 -23.86 13.41
C THR A 15 11.00 -23.32 11.98
N HIS A 16 10.88 -24.20 10.98
CA HIS A 16 10.74 -23.76 9.59
C HIS A 16 9.42 -23.03 9.32
N ALA A 17 8.31 -23.48 9.94
CA ALA A 17 7.03 -22.76 9.85
C ALA A 17 7.14 -21.35 10.46
N LEU A 18 7.76 -21.22 11.63
CA LEU A 18 7.99 -19.93 12.28
C LEU A 18 8.92 -19.01 11.46
N GLU A 19 9.98 -19.54 10.86
CA GLU A 19 10.84 -18.79 9.95
C GLU A 19 10.08 -18.29 8.72
N ALA A 20 9.21 -19.13 8.13
CA ALA A 20 8.36 -18.73 7.01
C ALA A 20 7.37 -17.62 7.41
N GLU A 21 6.73 -17.74 8.58
CA GLU A 21 5.84 -16.72 9.13
C GLU A 21 6.58 -15.40 9.39
N LEU A 22 7.77 -15.44 9.99
CA LEU A 22 8.59 -14.26 10.23
C LEU A 22 8.97 -13.56 8.92
N ASN A 23 9.37 -14.32 7.91
CA ASN A 23 9.70 -13.76 6.59
C ASN A 23 8.47 -13.14 5.93
N ALA A 24 7.29 -13.77 6.04
CA ALA A 24 6.04 -13.21 5.52
C ALA A 24 5.65 -11.92 6.26
N LEU A 25 5.79 -11.87 7.59
CA LEU A 25 5.55 -10.68 8.38
C LEU A 25 6.50 -9.55 8.02
N ARG A 26 7.79 -9.85 7.83
CA ARG A 26 8.79 -8.87 7.40
C ARG A 26 8.47 -8.30 6.03
N ALA A 27 8.13 -9.15 5.05
CA ALA A 27 7.73 -8.69 3.72
C ALA A 27 6.47 -7.80 3.76
N ARG A 28 5.51 -8.11 4.64
CA ARG A 28 4.33 -7.26 4.86
C ARG A 28 4.71 -5.93 5.50
N ALA A 29 5.59 -5.91 6.49
CA ALA A 29 6.08 -4.69 7.13
C ALA A 29 6.80 -3.79 6.11
N ASP A 30 7.75 -4.36 5.35
CA ASP A 30 8.48 -3.62 4.31
C ASP A 30 7.53 -3.01 3.28
N LYS A 31 6.47 -3.73 2.90
CA LYS A 31 5.45 -3.21 1.97
C LYS A 31 4.66 -2.05 2.57
N VAL A 32 4.28 -2.14 3.85
CA VAL A 32 3.57 -1.07 4.55
C VAL A 32 4.46 0.16 4.69
N ASP A 33 5.73 -0.01 5.03
CA ASP A 33 6.68 1.11 5.16
C ASP A 33 6.86 1.85 3.82
N GLN A 34 6.98 1.12 2.71
CA GLN A 34 7.02 1.71 1.37
C GLN A 34 5.72 2.49 1.05
N GLN A 35 4.57 1.97 1.44
CA GLN A 35 3.28 2.62 1.24
C GLN A 35 3.14 3.91 2.07
N LEU A 36 3.60 3.88 3.33
CA LEU A 36 3.61 5.05 4.21
C LEU A 36 4.53 6.15 3.68
N GLN A 37 5.73 5.78 3.22
CA GLN A 37 6.67 6.72 2.62
C GLN A 37 6.07 7.42 1.40
N ALA A 38 5.47 6.65 0.48
CA ALA A 38 4.82 7.23 -0.70
C ALA A 38 3.62 8.12 -0.35
N LEU A 39 2.85 7.77 0.70
CA LEU A 39 1.75 8.61 1.18
C LEU A 39 2.26 9.93 1.76
N ALA A 40 3.37 9.91 2.50
CA ALA A 40 3.99 11.11 3.05
C ALA A 40 4.49 12.04 1.93
N GLU A 41 5.16 11.48 0.91
CA GLU A 41 5.63 12.22 -0.26
C GLU A 41 4.49 12.82 -1.08
N ALA A 42 3.43 12.05 -1.32
CA ALA A 42 2.23 12.52 -2.01
C ALA A 42 1.55 13.68 -1.23
N SER A 43 1.46 13.57 0.09
CA SER A 43 0.90 14.62 0.95
C SER A 43 1.73 15.90 0.90
N LEU A 44 3.06 15.79 0.90
CA LEU A 44 3.97 16.92 0.79
C LEU A 44 3.87 17.60 -0.59
N ALA A 45 3.75 16.81 -1.66
CA ALA A 45 3.56 17.33 -3.00
C ALA A 45 2.28 18.18 -3.08
N LEU A 46 1.17 17.67 -2.52
CA LEU A 46 -0.10 18.39 -2.45
C LEU A 46 0.02 19.69 -1.64
N ALA A 47 0.63 19.63 -0.44
CA ALA A 47 0.81 20.82 0.40
C ALA A 47 1.56 21.93 -0.35
N ARG A 48 2.66 21.58 -1.03
CA ARG A 48 3.44 22.51 -1.85
C ARG A 48 2.67 23.07 -3.03
N GLY A 49 1.79 22.28 -3.66
CA GLY A 49 0.94 22.76 -4.76
C GLY A 49 -0.16 23.73 -4.33
N LEU A 50 -0.55 23.69 -3.05
CA LEU A 50 -1.54 24.58 -2.46
C LEU A 50 -0.91 25.85 -1.88
N GLU A 51 0.37 25.81 -1.51
CA GLU A 51 1.16 26.99 -1.18
C GLU A 51 1.51 27.77 -2.47
N SER A 52 0.63 28.69 -2.89
CA SER A 52 0.96 29.63 -3.98
C SER A 52 1.86 30.76 -3.47
N PRO A 53 3.07 30.99 -4.02
CA PRO A 53 3.75 32.26 -3.85
C PRO A 53 2.99 33.38 -4.58
N PRO A 54 3.07 34.65 -4.13
CA PRO A 54 2.20 35.73 -4.61
C PRO A 54 2.40 36.19 -6.07
N VAL A 55 3.26 35.54 -6.86
CA VAL A 55 3.50 35.92 -8.27
C VAL A 55 3.80 34.66 -9.07
N GLU A 56 2.90 34.24 -9.95
CA GLU A 56 3.18 33.17 -10.90
C GLU A 56 2.70 33.49 -12.31
N GLU A 57 3.58 33.15 -13.26
CA GLU A 57 3.42 33.28 -14.71
C GLU A 57 2.27 32.45 -15.28
N PRO A 58 1.75 32.79 -16.48
CA PRO A 58 0.66 32.05 -17.10
C PRO A 58 1.12 30.66 -17.55
N GLY A 59 0.66 29.63 -16.84
CA GLY A 59 0.86 28.21 -17.11
C GLY A 59 0.03 27.37 -16.14
N GLN A 60 -0.18 26.07 -16.43
CA GLN A 60 -1.07 25.18 -15.65
C GLN A 60 -0.95 25.39 -14.12
N PRO A 61 -2.07 25.38 -13.38
CA PRO A 61 -2.08 25.73 -11.96
C PRO A 61 -1.21 24.76 -11.14
N HIS A 62 -0.43 25.29 -10.20
CA HIS A 62 0.48 24.52 -9.34
C HIS A 62 -0.19 23.37 -8.61
N ALA A 63 -1.44 23.57 -8.18
CA ALA A 63 -2.27 22.53 -7.58
C ALA A 63 -2.49 21.32 -8.51
N GLU A 64 -2.66 21.52 -9.82
CA GLU A 64 -2.89 20.44 -10.78
C GLU A 64 -1.62 19.62 -11.03
N ARG A 65 -0.45 20.29 -11.11
CA ARG A 65 0.84 19.58 -11.18
C ARG A 65 1.10 18.76 -9.91
N ALA A 66 0.86 19.35 -8.75
CA ALA A 66 1.01 18.66 -7.47
C ALA A 66 0.07 17.45 -7.33
N ALA A 67 -1.19 17.59 -7.76
CA ALA A 67 -2.15 16.49 -7.76
C ALA A 67 -1.72 15.33 -8.65
N ARG A 68 -1.18 15.61 -9.85
CA ARG A 68 -0.63 14.58 -10.74
C ARG A 68 0.56 13.85 -10.11
N LEU A 69 1.53 14.59 -9.58
CA LEU A 69 2.68 14.00 -8.92
C LEU A 69 2.27 13.11 -7.73
N ALA A 70 1.37 13.61 -6.87
CA ALA A 70 0.84 12.83 -5.76
C ALA A 70 0.14 11.55 -6.22
N HIS A 71 -0.63 11.62 -7.32
CA HIS A 71 -1.27 10.46 -7.91
C HIS A 71 -0.26 9.42 -8.42
N GLU A 72 0.80 9.85 -9.10
CA GLU A 72 1.87 8.98 -9.61
C GLU A 72 2.62 8.29 -8.47
N LEU A 73 2.95 9.00 -7.39
CA LEU A 73 3.60 8.45 -6.19
C LEU A 73 2.74 7.36 -5.54
N LEU A 74 1.43 7.62 -5.39
CA LEU A 74 0.50 6.65 -4.84
C LEU A 74 0.35 5.42 -5.76
N LEU A 75 0.32 5.60 -7.08
CA LEU A 75 0.27 4.48 -8.03
C LEU A 75 1.53 3.61 -7.95
N ALA A 76 2.72 4.21 -7.89
CA ALA A 76 3.98 3.48 -7.75
C ALA A 76 4.03 2.62 -6.48
N ALA A 77 3.40 3.08 -5.39
CA ALA A 77 3.27 2.33 -4.14
C ALA A 77 2.17 1.25 -4.16
N GLY A 78 1.36 1.18 -5.22
CA GLY A 78 0.19 0.31 -5.32
C GLY A 78 -1.01 0.82 -4.50
N LEU A 79 -1.07 2.12 -4.21
CA LEU A 79 -2.13 2.80 -3.45
C LEU A 79 -3.19 3.49 -4.35
N GLY A 80 -3.15 3.28 -5.67
CA GLY A 80 -4.18 3.70 -6.61
C GLY A 80 -5.27 2.64 -6.77
N ARG A 81 -6.53 3.06 -6.64
CA ARG A 81 -7.75 2.21 -6.54
C ARG A 81 -7.83 1.07 -7.58
N ARG A 82 -8.12 -0.15 -7.11
CA ARG A 82 -8.99 -1.13 -7.79
C ARG A 82 -10.35 -1.10 -7.07
N ARG A 83 -11.36 -0.43 -7.64
CA ARG A 83 -12.73 -0.40 -7.09
C ARG A 83 -13.70 -0.11 -8.23
N SER A 84 -14.13 -1.18 -8.88
CA SER A 84 -15.38 -1.27 -9.62
C SER A 84 -15.73 -2.76 -9.81
N GLU A 85 -16.19 -3.41 -8.75
CA GLU A 85 -17.11 -4.54 -8.90
C GLU A 85 -18.27 -4.31 -7.94
N GLY A 86 -19.49 -4.34 -8.47
CA GLY A 86 -20.72 -4.47 -7.69
C GLY A 86 -21.51 -3.20 -7.38
N SER A 87 -21.87 -2.42 -8.40
CA SER A 87 -23.07 -1.57 -8.35
C SER A 87 -23.84 -1.73 -9.66
N GLU A 88 -24.29 -2.96 -9.93
CA GLU A 88 -25.38 -3.14 -10.89
C GLU A 88 -26.69 -2.95 -10.11
N GLY A 89 -27.25 -1.76 -10.25
CA GLY A 89 -28.66 -1.54 -9.97
C GLY A 89 -29.46 -2.40 -10.93
N SER A 90 -30.08 -3.45 -10.39
CA SER A 90 -31.16 -4.18 -11.05
C SER A 90 -32.38 -3.28 -11.06
N GLU A 91 -32.56 -2.49 -12.12
CA GLU A 91 -33.88 -2.00 -12.51
C GLU A 91 -34.57 -3.12 -13.31
N GLY A 92 -35.70 -3.59 -12.79
CA GLY A 92 -36.64 -4.51 -13.42
C GLY A 92 -38.01 -4.31 -12.81
#